data_AF-A0A421K7T6-F1
#
_entry.id   AF-A0A421K7T6-F1
#
_cell.length_a   1.000
_cell.length_b   1.000
_cell.length_c   1.000
_cell.angle_alpha   90.00
_cell.angle_beta   90.00
_cell.angle_gamma   90.00
#
_symmetry.space_group_name_H-M   'P 1'
#
loop_
_entity.id
_entity.type
_entity.pdbx_description
1 polymer ?
#
loop_
_entity_poly.entity_id
_entity_poly.type
_entity_poly.pdbx_seq_one_letter_code
_entity_poly.pdbx_strand_id
1 'polypeptide(L)'
;MTSPKPGKSLVIFMRPSGMGFAIQSSVFKVVNETPELVGIAAAKKQFACEVDPGEHLFMVVGESADFMSAELQADETYYAYVAPRMGLWKARFSVTPVTPEERQTDTFKECQSGCEWVELSEESANWAASNAEDVQTKYLEYHAKWMTKHLSDRPKLTPRDGI
;
A
#
# COMPACT_ATOMS: atom_id res chain seq x y z
N MET A 1 -18.77 4.58 -5.54
CA MET A 1 -17.72 4.52 -4.50
C MET A 1 -17.73 3.11 -3.96
N THR A 2 -16.56 2.50 -3.82
CA THR A 2 -16.39 1.21 -3.16
C THR A 2 -16.48 1.47 -1.66
N SER A 3 -17.51 0.95 -0.99
CA SER A 3 -17.66 1.05 0.47
C SER A 3 -17.26 -0.28 1.12
N PRO A 4 -16.69 -0.26 2.34
CA PRO A 4 -16.40 -1.49 3.07
C PRO A 4 -17.68 -2.28 3.36
N LYS A 5 -17.55 -3.60 3.58
CA LYS A 5 -18.62 -4.36 4.23
C LYS A 5 -18.92 -3.78 5.63
N PRO A 6 -20.16 -3.90 6.13
CA PRO A 6 -20.52 -3.42 7.46
C PRO A 6 -19.56 -3.92 8.55
N GLY A 7 -19.03 -3.01 9.35
CA GLY A 7 -18.09 -3.28 10.43
C GLY A 7 -16.64 -3.51 9.99
N LYS A 8 -16.33 -3.44 8.69
CA LYS A 8 -14.96 -3.53 8.15
C LYS A 8 -14.42 -2.14 7.80
N SER A 9 -13.12 -2.08 7.55
CA SER A 9 -12.44 -0.92 6.98
C SER A 9 -11.92 -1.26 5.58
N LEU A 10 -11.89 -0.28 4.68
CA LEU A 10 -11.37 -0.45 3.32
C LEU A 10 -10.14 0.43 3.11
N VAL A 11 -9.04 -0.12 2.62
CA VAL A 11 -7.87 0.65 2.18
C VAL A 11 -7.72 0.50 0.68
N ILE A 12 -7.77 1.62 -0.05
CA ILE A 12 -7.58 1.67 -1.50
C ILE A 12 -6.16 2.14 -1.79
N PHE A 13 -5.36 1.26 -2.38
CA PHE A 13 -4.01 1.58 -2.81
C PHE A 13 -4.04 2.08 -4.25
N MET A 14 -3.45 3.25 -4.48
CA MET A 14 -3.49 3.97 -5.76
C MET A 14 -2.09 4.21 -6.28
N ARG A 15 -1.87 3.96 -7.57
CA ARG A 15 -0.66 4.41 -8.27
C ARG A 15 -1.03 5.34 -9.43
N PRO A 16 -1.19 6.65 -9.15
CA PRO A 16 -1.72 7.61 -10.12
C PRO A 16 -0.77 7.90 -11.29
N SER A 17 0.55 7.83 -11.08
CA SER A 17 1.55 8.24 -12.07
C SER A 17 1.81 7.17 -13.16
N GLY A 18 1.96 7.64 -14.40
CA GLY A 18 2.51 6.86 -15.52
C GLY A 18 4.04 6.78 -15.53
N MET A 19 4.76 7.51 -14.67
CA MET A 19 6.23 7.40 -14.64
C MET A 19 6.65 6.01 -14.17
N GLY A 20 7.59 5.40 -14.90
CA GLY A 20 7.99 4.01 -14.66
C GLY A 20 6.90 2.99 -15.02
N PHE A 21 6.20 3.15 -16.15
CA PHE A 21 5.20 2.18 -16.65
C PHE A 21 5.66 0.72 -16.61
N ALA A 22 6.96 0.47 -16.84
CA ALA A 22 7.52 -0.87 -16.91
C ALA A 22 7.80 -1.53 -15.54
N ILE A 23 7.66 -0.80 -14.43
CA ILE A 23 7.91 -1.34 -13.09
C ILE A 23 6.60 -1.42 -12.30
N GLN A 24 6.50 -2.41 -11.44
CA GLN A 24 5.40 -2.62 -10.50
C GLN A 24 5.96 -3.05 -9.15
N SER A 25 5.12 -3.02 -8.12
CA SER A 25 5.48 -3.41 -6.78
C SER A 25 4.36 -4.22 -6.14
N SER A 26 4.69 -5.14 -5.26
CA SER A 26 3.73 -5.89 -4.47
C SER A 26 3.49 -5.19 -3.13
N VAL A 27 2.24 -5.15 -2.70
CA VAL A 27 1.82 -4.64 -1.39
C VAL A 27 1.33 -5.81 -0.56
N PHE A 28 1.76 -5.83 0.69
CA PHE A 28 1.45 -6.84 1.68
C PHE A 28 0.84 -6.20 2.92
N LYS A 29 -0.01 -6.94 3.61
CA LYS A 29 -0.39 -6.70 5.00
C LYS A 29 0.46 -7.62 5.87
N VAL A 30 1.06 -7.09 6.93
CA VAL A 30 1.85 -7.92 7.86
C VAL A 30 0.93 -8.41 8.97
N VAL A 31 0.79 -9.73 9.09
CA VAL A 31 0.00 -10.41 10.14
C VAL A 31 0.94 -11.29 10.93
N ASN A 32 1.06 -11.07 12.24
CA ASN A 32 1.98 -11.83 13.10
C ASN A 32 3.39 -11.96 12.49
N GLU A 33 3.95 -10.82 12.07
CA GLU A 33 5.29 -10.75 11.43
C GLU A 33 5.44 -11.50 10.09
N THR A 34 4.32 -11.92 9.49
CA THR A 34 4.27 -12.61 8.19
C THR A 34 3.59 -11.71 7.16
N PRO A 35 4.26 -11.32 6.05
CA PRO A 35 3.64 -10.56 4.97
C PRO A 35 2.67 -11.42 4.15
N GLU A 36 1.42 -10.98 4.07
CA GLU A 36 0.36 -11.56 3.24
C GLU A 36 0.08 -10.63 2.04
N LEU A 37 0.15 -11.14 0.80
CA LEU A 37 -0.05 -10.32 -0.39
C LEU A 37 -1.48 -9.77 -0.43
N VAL A 38 -1.62 -8.46 -0.63
CA VAL A 38 -2.93 -7.79 -0.77
C VAL A 38 -3.15 -7.16 -2.15
N GLY A 39 -2.09 -6.93 -2.93
CA GLY A 39 -2.23 -6.47 -4.30
C GLY A 39 -0.92 -6.13 -5.01
N ILE A 40 -1.04 -5.81 -6.29
CA ILE A 40 0.06 -5.40 -7.15
C ILE A 40 -0.18 -3.95 -7.61
N ALA A 41 0.74 -3.07 -7.25
CA ALA A 41 0.73 -1.65 -7.59
C ALA A 41 1.43 -1.41 -8.94
N ALA A 42 0.69 -1.57 -10.02
CA ALA A 42 1.11 -1.21 -11.37
C ALA A 42 0.66 0.22 -11.76
N ALA A 43 1.24 0.78 -12.82
CA ALA A 43 1.02 2.19 -13.17
C ALA A 43 -0.44 2.41 -13.61
N LYS A 44 -1.05 3.52 -13.19
CA LYS A 44 -2.46 3.87 -13.46
C LYS A 44 -3.45 2.80 -12.99
N LYS A 45 -3.12 2.07 -11.93
CA LYS A 45 -3.95 1.03 -11.34
C LYS A 45 -4.24 1.32 -9.88
N GLN A 46 -5.35 0.76 -9.39
CA GLN A 46 -5.75 0.79 -8.01
C GLN A 46 -6.36 -0.56 -7.59
N PHE A 47 -6.26 -0.87 -6.30
CA PHE A 47 -6.87 -2.07 -5.73
C PHE A 47 -7.32 -1.82 -4.30
N ALA A 48 -8.26 -2.63 -3.84
CA ALA A 48 -8.87 -2.53 -2.53
C ALA A 48 -8.39 -3.65 -1.60
N CYS A 49 -8.13 -3.32 -0.36
CA CYS A 49 -7.84 -4.26 0.72
C CYS A 49 -8.84 -4.03 1.86
N GLU A 50 -9.73 -4.99 2.08
CA GLU A 50 -10.67 -4.98 3.20
C GLU A 50 -10.02 -5.62 4.43
N VAL A 51 -10.13 -4.96 5.58
CA VAL A 51 -9.55 -5.39 6.85
C VAL A 51 -10.49 -5.12 8.01
N ASP A 52 -10.23 -5.73 9.16
CA ASP A 52 -10.89 -5.36 10.41
C ASP A 52 -10.46 -3.95 10.86
N PRO A 53 -11.29 -3.20 11.59
CA PRO A 53 -10.86 -1.95 12.23
C PRO A 53 -9.72 -2.17 13.22
N GLY A 54 -8.90 -1.15 13.45
CA GLY A 54 -7.77 -1.18 14.39
C GLY A 54 -6.41 -0.94 13.73
N GLU A 55 -5.36 -1.42 14.40
CA GLU A 55 -3.97 -1.23 13.98
C GLU A 55 -3.55 -2.26 12.91
N HIS A 56 -2.95 -1.78 11.83
CA HIS A 56 -2.38 -2.59 10.75
C HIS A 56 -1.01 -2.09 10.33
N LEU A 57 -0.25 -2.98 9.69
CA LEU A 57 1.00 -2.63 9.04
C LEU A 57 0.94 -3.07 7.58
N PHE A 58 1.13 -2.11 6.68
CA PHE A 58 1.27 -2.36 5.25
C PHE A 58 2.73 -2.23 4.84
N MET A 59 3.14 -3.12 3.96
CA MET A 59 4.50 -3.24 3.46
C MET A 59 4.46 -3.22 1.94
N VAL A 60 5.32 -2.41 1.32
CA VAL A 60 5.51 -2.38 -0.13
C VAL A 60 6.86 -2.97 -0.48
N VAL A 61 6.93 -3.85 -1.50
CA VAL A 61 8.14 -4.58 -1.88
C VAL A 61 8.51 -4.32 -3.34
N GLY A 62 9.77 -3.91 -3.54
CA GLY A 62 10.47 -3.88 -4.83
C GLY A 62 11.89 -4.44 -4.65
N GLU A 63 12.90 -3.67 -5.09
CA GLU A 63 14.30 -3.99 -4.74
C GLU A 63 14.58 -3.81 -3.24
N SER A 64 13.77 -2.99 -2.56
CA SER A 64 13.75 -2.80 -1.10
C SER A 64 12.34 -2.95 -0.57
N ALA A 65 12.17 -2.83 0.76
CA ALA A 65 10.86 -2.66 1.37
C ALA A 65 10.72 -1.32 2.09
N ASP A 66 9.48 -0.81 2.14
CA ASP A 66 9.06 0.34 2.94
C ASP A 66 7.69 0.05 3.57
N PHE A 67 7.32 0.82 4.59
CA PHE A 67 6.16 0.50 5.42
C PHE A 67 5.32 1.73 5.72
N MET A 68 4.04 1.49 5.93
CA MET A 68 3.07 2.43 6.45
C MET A 68 2.19 1.72 7.48
N SER A 69 2.13 2.27 8.70
CA SER A 69 1.17 1.80 9.70
C SER A 69 -0.21 2.39 9.44
N ALA A 70 -1.24 1.83 10.07
CA ALA A 70 -2.59 2.32 9.91
C ALA A 70 -3.39 2.10 11.18
N GLU A 71 -4.20 3.07 11.56
CA GLU A 71 -5.23 2.96 12.60
C GLU A 71 -6.57 3.29 11.94
N LEU A 72 -7.39 2.26 11.75
CA LEU A 72 -8.57 2.30 10.89
C LEU A 72 -9.85 2.17 11.72
N GLN A 73 -10.90 2.92 11.35
CA GLN A 73 -12.22 2.84 11.95
C GLN A 73 -13.18 1.98 11.12
N ALA A 74 -14.19 1.42 11.78
CA ALA A 74 -15.25 0.67 11.12
C ALA A 74 -16.02 1.56 10.14
N ASP A 75 -16.46 0.95 9.05
CA ASP A 75 -17.31 1.56 8.02
C ASP A 75 -16.66 2.72 7.25
N GLU A 76 -15.34 2.88 7.36
CA GLU A 76 -14.57 3.93 6.68
C GLU A 76 -13.69 3.41 5.55
N THR A 77 -13.49 4.27 4.55
CA THR A 77 -12.58 4.08 3.43
C THR A 77 -11.36 4.99 3.54
N TYR A 78 -10.18 4.40 3.37
CA TYR A 78 -8.89 5.05 3.41
C TYR A 78 -8.20 4.91 2.06
N TYR A 79 -7.25 5.80 1.77
CA TYR A 79 -6.51 5.80 0.52
C TYR A 79 -5.01 5.88 0.80
N ALA A 80 -4.21 5.18 0.02
CA ALA A 80 -2.77 5.20 0.11
C ALA A 80 -2.12 5.29 -1.27
N TYR A 81 -1.12 6.13 -1.43
CA TYR A 81 -0.31 6.15 -2.65
C TYR A 81 0.78 5.09 -2.60
N VAL A 82 0.98 4.43 -3.74
CA VAL A 82 2.17 3.61 -3.99
C VAL A 82 2.97 4.25 -5.12
N ALA A 83 4.17 4.73 -4.81
CA ALA A 83 4.99 5.48 -5.75
C ALA A 83 6.43 4.95 -5.81
N PRO A 84 7.02 4.83 -7.02
CA PRO A 84 8.45 4.58 -7.14
C PRO A 84 9.25 5.79 -6.63
N ARG A 85 10.36 5.54 -5.95
CA ARG A 85 11.34 6.55 -5.56
C ARG A 85 12.39 6.69 -6.66
N MET A 86 12.54 7.90 -7.20
CA MET A 86 13.57 8.20 -8.20
C MET A 86 14.93 8.35 -7.51
N GLY A 87 15.96 7.64 -8.00
CA GLY A 87 17.33 7.69 -7.44
C GLY A 87 18.33 6.79 -8.17
N LEU A 88 19.60 6.83 -7.75
CA LEU A 88 20.72 6.07 -8.37
C LEU A 88 20.58 4.54 -8.29
N TRP A 89 19.71 4.03 -7.43
CA TRP A 89 19.45 2.60 -7.24
C TRP A 89 18.09 2.27 -7.86
N LYS A 90 17.98 1.14 -8.57
CA LYS A 90 16.75 0.77 -9.29
C LYS A 90 15.57 0.56 -8.31
N ALA A 91 14.36 0.85 -8.81
CA ALA A 91 13.03 0.46 -8.35
C ALA A 91 12.76 0.28 -6.82
N ARG A 92 13.03 1.29 -5.98
CA ARG A 92 12.47 1.37 -4.63
C ARG A 92 11.06 1.96 -4.66
N PHE A 93 10.19 1.53 -3.77
CA PHE A 93 8.82 2.05 -3.66
C PHE A 93 8.53 2.58 -2.27
N SER A 94 7.57 3.51 -2.19
CA SER A 94 6.95 3.95 -0.96
C SER A 94 5.46 3.71 -0.99
N VAL A 95 4.93 3.48 0.21
CA VAL A 95 3.51 3.51 0.51
C VAL A 95 3.28 4.65 1.51
N THR A 96 2.36 5.57 1.19
CA THR A 96 2.07 6.75 2.02
C THR A 96 0.56 6.99 2.11
N PRO A 97 0.05 7.53 3.23
CA PRO A 97 -1.36 7.87 3.35
C PRO A 97 -1.73 8.92 2.31
N VAL A 98 -3.01 8.96 1.91
CA VAL A 98 -3.60 10.08 1.19
C VAL A 98 -4.44 10.90 2.18
N THR A 99 -3.94 12.07 2.55
CA THR A 99 -4.61 12.94 3.52
C THR A 99 -5.87 13.60 2.94
N PRO A 100 -6.75 14.19 3.79
CA PRO A 100 -7.90 14.96 3.31
C PRO A 100 -7.55 16.06 2.29
N GLU A 101 -6.39 16.72 2.46
CA GLU A 101 -5.88 17.73 1.54
C GLU A 101 -5.42 17.10 0.22
N GLU A 102 -4.71 15.98 0.26
CA GLU A 102 -4.27 15.27 -0.94
C GLU A 102 -5.44 14.75 -1.78
N ARG A 103 -6.56 14.38 -1.13
CA ARG A 103 -7.81 14.01 -1.84
C ARG A 103 -8.40 15.15 -2.66
N GLN A 104 -8.03 16.40 -2.39
CA GLN A 104 -8.49 17.55 -3.19
C GLN A 104 -7.66 17.78 -4.44
N THR A 105 -6.51 17.13 -4.58
CA THR A 105 -5.60 17.31 -5.72
C THR A 105 -6.14 16.67 -7.00
N ASP A 106 -5.72 17.20 -8.15
CA ASP A 106 -6.07 16.63 -9.45
C ASP A 106 -5.49 15.22 -9.61
N THR A 107 -4.28 14.97 -9.10
CA THR A 107 -3.67 13.63 -9.09
C THR A 107 -4.57 12.58 -8.43
N PHE A 108 -5.17 12.92 -7.28
CA PHE A 108 -6.13 12.03 -6.63
C PHE A 108 -7.37 11.82 -7.48
N LYS A 109 -8.02 12.92 -7.91
CA LYS A 109 -9.30 12.89 -8.65
C LYS A 109 -9.20 12.17 -9.99
N GLU A 110 -8.10 12.39 -10.71
CA GLU A 110 -7.79 11.70 -11.97
C GLU A 110 -7.64 10.20 -11.76
N CYS A 111 -6.90 9.76 -10.73
CA CYS A 111 -6.75 8.33 -10.47
C CYS A 111 -8.02 7.71 -9.87
N GLN A 112 -8.75 8.43 -9.00
CA GLN A 112 -10.01 7.95 -8.43
C GLN A 112 -11.02 7.60 -9.54
N SER A 113 -11.05 8.41 -10.60
CA SER A 113 -11.97 8.24 -11.73
C SER A 113 -11.38 7.40 -12.87
N GLY A 114 -10.06 7.41 -13.05
CA GLY A 114 -9.40 6.91 -14.25
C GLY A 114 -8.36 5.79 -14.04
N CYS A 115 -7.98 5.46 -12.80
CA CYS A 115 -7.13 4.30 -12.56
C CYS A 115 -7.94 2.99 -12.70
N GLU A 116 -7.38 2.04 -13.43
CA GLU A 116 -7.96 0.72 -13.64
C GLU A 116 -7.98 -0.06 -12.31
N TRP A 117 -9.13 -0.65 -11.99
CA TRP A 117 -9.26 -1.54 -10.84
C TRP A 117 -8.63 -2.89 -11.16
N VAL A 118 -7.78 -3.36 -10.25
CA VAL A 118 -7.19 -4.70 -10.33
C VAL A 118 -7.49 -5.48 -9.06
N GLU A 119 -7.62 -6.79 -9.22
CA GLU A 119 -7.81 -7.75 -8.14
C GLU A 119 -6.60 -8.68 -8.05
N LEU A 120 -6.49 -9.40 -6.94
CA LEU A 120 -5.52 -10.48 -6.82
C LEU A 120 -5.88 -11.59 -7.80
N SER A 121 -4.91 -12.00 -8.62
CA SER A 121 -5.02 -13.11 -9.54
C SER A 121 -4.32 -14.35 -9.00
N GLU A 122 -4.63 -15.52 -9.56
CA GLU A 122 -3.87 -16.74 -9.26
C GLU A 122 -2.38 -16.57 -9.57
N GLU A 123 -2.05 -15.82 -10.62
CA GLU A 123 -0.66 -15.52 -11.00
C GLU A 123 0.06 -14.73 -9.89
N SER A 124 -0.57 -13.67 -9.36
CA SER A 124 0.06 -12.86 -8.30
C SER A 124 0.18 -13.65 -6.99
N ALA A 125 -0.81 -14.49 -6.67
CA ALA A 125 -0.76 -15.39 -5.53
C ALA A 125 0.37 -16.43 -5.65
N ASN A 126 0.51 -17.07 -6.82
CA ASN A 126 1.57 -18.04 -7.08
C ASN A 126 2.96 -17.39 -7.03
N TRP A 127 3.09 -16.18 -7.57
CA TRP A 127 4.33 -15.41 -7.46
C TRP A 127 4.68 -15.13 -5.99
N ALA A 128 3.72 -14.67 -5.18
CA ALA A 128 3.96 -14.38 -3.77
C ALA A 128 4.36 -15.63 -2.99
N ALA A 129 3.71 -16.77 -3.25
CA ALA A 129 4.10 -18.04 -2.64
C ALA A 129 5.53 -18.44 -3.02
N SER A 130 5.90 -18.28 -4.30
CA SER A 130 7.24 -18.64 -4.80
C SER A 130 8.35 -17.70 -4.30
N ASN A 131 8.00 -16.49 -3.86
CA ASN A 131 8.93 -15.46 -3.40
C ASN A 131 8.81 -15.19 -1.89
N ALA A 132 8.06 -16.02 -1.15
CA ALA A 132 7.73 -15.77 0.25
C ALA A 132 8.98 -15.61 1.14
N GLU A 133 10.03 -16.39 0.92
CA GLU A 133 11.29 -16.31 1.67
C GLU A 133 12.04 -14.98 1.43
N ASP A 134 12.10 -14.51 0.17
CA ASP A 134 12.69 -13.21 -0.17
C ASP A 134 11.89 -12.06 0.46
N VAL A 135 10.56 -12.13 0.37
CA VAL A 135 9.65 -11.15 0.99
C VAL A 135 9.82 -11.13 2.50
N GLN A 136 9.90 -12.29 3.15
CA GLN A 136 10.13 -12.39 4.59
C GLN A 136 11.49 -11.82 4.98
N THR A 137 12.54 -12.10 4.20
CA THR A 137 13.88 -11.55 4.43
C THR A 137 13.87 -10.01 4.37
N LYS A 138 13.20 -9.45 3.36
CA LYS A 138 13.01 -8.00 3.24
C LYS A 138 12.18 -7.43 4.40
N TYR A 139 11.15 -8.14 4.86
CA TYR A 139 10.41 -7.73 6.05
C TYR A 139 11.35 -7.59 7.25
N LEU A 140 12.09 -8.65 7.59
CA LEU A 140 12.99 -8.66 8.76
C LEU A 140 14.04 -7.55 8.69
N GLU A 141 14.70 -7.39 7.53
CA GLU A 141 15.76 -6.40 7.36
C GLU A 141 15.23 -4.96 7.42
N TYR A 142 14.20 -4.65 6.62
CA TYR A 142 13.77 -3.27 6.45
C TYR A 142 12.82 -2.82 7.56
N HIS A 143 12.05 -3.72 8.18
CA HIS A 143 11.19 -3.37 9.31
C HIS A 143 12.02 -2.93 10.51
N ALA A 144 13.10 -3.66 10.83
CA ALA A 144 14.04 -3.25 11.87
C ALA A 144 14.60 -1.84 11.64
N LYS A 145 15.02 -1.53 10.39
CA LYS A 145 15.49 -0.18 10.01
C LYS A 145 14.38 0.87 10.05
N TRP A 146 13.15 0.51 9.68
CA TRP A 146 12.01 1.43 9.71
C TRP A 146 11.64 1.80 11.15
N MET A 147 11.75 0.85 12.08
CA MET A 147 11.48 1.07 13.51
C MET A 147 12.50 1.98 14.21
N THR A 148 13.69 2.20 13.64
CA THR A 148 14.66 3.17 14.19
C THR A 148 14.41 4.60 13.73
N LYS A 149 13.55 4.81 12.72
CA LYS A 149 13.18 6.16 12.24
C LYS A 149 12.40 6.93 13.31
N HIS A 150 12.47 8.26 13.27
CA HIS A 150 11.58 9.08 14.10
C HIS A 150 10.11 8.82 13.72
N LEU A 151 9.18 8.99 14.67
CA LEU A 151 7.75 8.71 14.43
C LEU A 151 7.17 9.58 13.29
N SER A 152 7.66 10.82 13.14
CA SER A 152 7.25 11.70 12.04
C SER A 152 7.65 11.19 10.66
N ASP A 153 8.66 10.32 10.58
CA ASP A 153 9.20 9.79 9.32
C ASP A 153 8.61 8.42 8.99
N ARG A 154 7.66 7.95 9.80
CA ARG A 154 6.91 6.72 9.61
C ARG A 154 5.51 7.10 9.12
N PRO A 155 5.18 6.88 7.84
CA PRO A 155 3.85 7.21 7.35
C PRO A 155 2.81 6.37 8.09
N LYS A 156 1.72 7.02 8.52
CA LYS A 156 0.60 6.38 9.22
C LYS A 156 -0.72 6.85 8.61
N LEU A 157 -1.60 5.93 8.25
CA LEU A 157 -3.02 6.22 8.09
C LEU A 157 -3.64 6.39 9.49
N THR A 158 -4.33 7.50 9.69
CA THR A 158 -4.99 7.84 10.96
C THR A 158 -6.50 7.88 10.76
N PRO A 159 -7.30 7.81 11.84
CA PRO A 159 -8.75 7.92 11.76
C PRO A 159 -9.26 9.16 11.00
N ARG A 160 -8.48 10.27 10.99
CA ARG A 160 -8.85 11.50 10.28
C ARG A 160 -8.78 11.38 8.75
N ASP A 161 -8.09 10.36 8.25
CA ASP A 161 -7.93 10.13 6.83
C ASP A 161 -9.12 9.35 6.23
N GLY A 162 -9.98 8.74 7.06
CA GLY A 162 -11.14 7.96 6.63
C GLY A 162 -12.31 8.81 6.11
N ILE A 163 -13.14 8.21 5.24
CA ILE A 163 -14.40 8.77 4.71
C ILE A 163 -15.51 7.72 4.65
#